data_AF-A0A6D1ABN9-F1
#
_entry.id   AF-A0A6D1ABN9-F1
#
_cell.length_a   1.000
_cell.length_b   1.000
_cell.length_c   1.000
_cell.angle_alpha   90.00
_cell.angle_beta   90.00
_cell.angle_gamma   90.00
#
_symmetry.space_group_name_H-M   'P 1'
#
loop_
_entity.id
_entity.type
_entity.pdbx_description
1 polymer ?
#
loop_
_entity_poly.entity_id
_entity_poly.type
_entity_poly.pdbx_seq_one_letter_code
_entity_poly.pdbx_strand_id
1 'polypeptide(L)'
;FLLALSKQDREHLVNRHTKLEIFDNENQVVNDIEFFVAQDKLSFDEIEKYLNFFKKTGLKNLFTDILKRNVIDYLTGTLVGLDTHGRKNRSGQNFQVLCENLIISIALKYNLTFYKQVRFKDIENDNLKFTDGLHNKIADIVLVKNG
;
A
#
# COMPACT_ATOMS: atom_id res chain seq x y z
N PHE A 1 2.00 2.12 8.67
CA PHE A 1 2.81 1.38 7.67
C PHE A 1 1.99 1.14 6.42
N LEU A 2 2.62 1.24 5.25
CA LEU A 2 2.05 0.77 3.99
C LEU A 2 2.75 -0.52 3.57
N LEU A 3 1.94 -1.54 3.28
CA LEU A 3 2.39 -2.84 2.83
C LEU A 3 1.95 -3.01 1.37
N ALA A 4 2.92 -3.04 0.47
CA ALA A 4 2.70 -3.37 -0.94
C ALA A 4 3.32 -4.74 -1.20
N LEU A 5 2.51 -5.69 -1.66
CA LEU A 5 2.95 -7.04 -1.99
C LEU A 5 2.48 -7.37 -3.40
N SER A 6 3.41 -7.43 -4.35
CA SER A 6 3.08 -7.86 -5.70
C SER A 6 2.69 -9.34 -5.71
N LYS A 7 2.10 -9.81 -6.81
CA LYS A 7 1.76 -11.23 -6.95
C LYS A 7 3.02 -12.11 -6.88
N GLN A 8 4.10 -11.66 -7.52
CA GLN A 8 5.39 -12.34 -7.48
C GLN A 8 5.94 -12.36 -6.04
N ASP A 9 5.94 -11.23 -5.33
CA ASP A 9 6.44 -11.19 -3.94
C ASP A 9 5.67 -12.14 -3.02
N ARG A 10 4.34 -12.27 -3.19
CA ARG A 10 3.54 -13.24 -2.43
C ARG A 10 3.97 -14.68 -2.72
N GLU A 11 4.18 -15.02 -3.99
CA GLU A 11 4.63 -16.36 -4.40
C GLU A 11 6.07 -16.63 -3.90
N HIS A 12 6.94 -15.62 -3.89
CA HIS A 12 8.30 -15.71 -3.37
C HIS A 12 8.36 -15.82 -1.84
N LEU A 13 7.48 -15.13 -1.11
CA LEU A 13 7.37 -15.20 0.35
C LEU A 13 6.94 -16.60 0.82
N VAL A 14 6.00 -17.23 0.10
CA VAL A 14 5.56 -18.60 0.41
C VAL A 14 6.69 -19.61 0.20
N ASN A 15 7.63 -19.32 -0.72
CA ASN A 15 8.70 -20.22 -1.14
C ASN A 15 10.06 -19.97 -0.45
N ARG A 16 10.04 -19.49 0.81
CA ARG A 16 11.18 -19.37 1.75
C ARG A 16 11.97 -18.05 1.75
N HIS A 17 11.59 -17.05 0.97
CA HIS A 17 12.11 -15.70 1.21
C HIS A 17 11.31 -15.06 2.34
N THR A 18 12.00 -14.57 3.35
CA THR A 18 11.40 -14.12 4.62
C THR A 18 11.35 -12.61 4.72
N LYS A 19 11.85 -11.88 3.72
CA LYS A 19 12.01 -10.42 3.75
C LYS A 19 10.79 -9.71 3.19
N LEU A 20 10.16 -8.88 4.00
CA LEU A 20 9.05 -8.01 3.66
C LEU A 20 9.52 -6.56 3.72
N GLU A 21 9.44 -5.86 2.59
CA GLU A 21 9.69 -4.42 2.53
C GLU A 21 8.43 -3.67 2.97
N ILE A 22 8.61 -2.68 3.84
CA ILE A 22 7.53 -1.94 4.48
C ILE A 22 7.84 -0.47 4.41
N PHE A 23 6.93 0.29 3.84
CA PHE A 23 7.05 1.74 3.86
C PHE A 23 6.50 2.31 5.16
N ASP A 24 7.37 2.94 5.96
CA ASP A 24 6.98 3.76 7.09
C ASP A 24 6.65 5.17 6.61
N ASN A 25 5.36 5.44 6.41
CA ASN A 25 4.87 6.72 5.96
C ASN A 25 5.18 7.88 6.94
N GLU A 26 5.30 7.60 8.25
CA GLU A 26 5.60 8.66 9.23
C GLU A 26 7.04 9.12 9.10
N ASN A 27 7.96 8.17 8.96
CA ASN A 27 9.40 8.43 8.91
C ASN A 27 9.94 8.54 7.47
N GLN A 28 9.10 8.32 6.46
CA GLN A 28 9.45 8.35 5.04
C GLN A 28 10.62 7.40 4.68
N VAL A 29 10.67 6.24 5.33
CA VAL A 29 11.72 5.22 5.13
C VAL A 29 11.14 3.87 4.74
N VAL A 30 11.88 3.12 3.93
CA VAL A 30 11.61 1.71 3.67
C VAL A 30 12.34 0.89 4.73
N ASN A 31 11.58 0.13 5.49
CA ASN A 31 12.08 -0.80 6.49
C ASN A 31 11.88 -2.23 6.00
N ASP A 32 12.86 -3.06 6.24
CA ASP A 32 12.78 -4.47 5.90
C ASP A 32 12.55 -5.31 7.14
N ILE A 33 11.57 -6.21 7.07
CA ILE A 33 11.32 -7.20 8.11
C ILE A 33 11.57 -8.58 7.55
N GLU A 34 12.59 -9.23 8.09
CA GLU A 34 12.88 -10.63 7.82
C GLU A 34 12.16 -11.49 8.85
N PHE A 35 11.35 -12.45 8.41
CA PHE A 35 10.57 -13.37 9.23
C PHE A 35 11.21 -14.77 9.25
N PHE A 36 12.01 -15.09 10.25
CA PHE A 36 12.63 -16.42 10.34
C PHE A 36 11.63 -17.51 10.75
N VAL A 37 11.12 -18.28 9.78
CA VAL A 37 10.10 -19.33 10.01
C VAL A 37 10.66 -20.58 10.70
N ALA A 38 11.98 -20.78 10.67
CA ALA A 38 12.64 -22.01 11.13
C ALA A 38 13.65 -21.78 12.29
N GLN A 39 13.56 -20.67 13.00
CA GLN A 39 14.48 -20.35 14.08
C GLN A 39 13.84 -20.67 15.44
N ASP A 40 14.47 -21.57 16.21
CA ASP A 40 13.94 -22.02 17.51
C ASP A 40 13.99 -20.94 18.61
N LYS A 41 14.84 -19.92 18.45
CA LYS A 41 15.00 -18.83 19.42
C LYS A 41 15.24 -17.50 18.73
N LEU A 42 14.37 -16.53 19.02
CA LEU A 42 14.53 -15.15 18.63
C LEU A 42 15.37 -14.39 19.67
N SER A 43 16.23 -13.49 19.19
CA SER A 43 16.90 -12.48 20.01
C SER A 43 15.90 -11.43 20.52
N PHE A 44 16.32 -10.66 21.53
CA PHE A 44 15.49 -9.59 22.08
C PHE A 44 15.17 -8.51 21.04
N ASP A 45 16.15 -8.13 20.21
CA ASP A 45 16.00 -7.13 19.16
C ASP A 45 15.00 -7.59 18.08
N GLU A 46 15.02 -8.87 17.71
CA GLU A 46 14.05 -9.45 16.77
C GLU A 46 12.64 -9.45 17.35
N ILE A 47 12.49 -9.78 18.64
CA ILE A 47 11.20 -9.72 19.34
C ILE A 47 10.66 -8.29 19.35
N GLU A 48 11.51 -7.30 19.66
CA GLU A 48 11.11 -5.90 19.65
C GLU A 48 10.70 -5.43 18.25
N LYS A 49 11.47 -5.80 17.21
CA LYS A 49 11.17 -5.49 15.82
C LYS A 49 9.81 -6.06 15.39
N TYR A 50 9.55 -7.33 15.69
CA TYR A 50 8.25 -7.96 15.38
C TYR A 50 7.10 -7.35 16.18
N LEU A 51 7.31 -7.03 17.46
CA LEU A 51 6.29 -6.39 18.29
C LEU A 51 5.94 -4.99 17.76
N ASN A 52 6.94 -4.23 17.33
CA ASN A 52 6.73 -2.90 16.77
C ASN A 52 5.96 -2.97 15.44
N PHE A 53 6.32 -3.92 14.57
CA PHE A 53 5.56 -4.24 13.37
C PHE A 53 4.10 -4.62 13.66
N PHE A 54 3.88 -5.51 14.63
CA PHE A 54 2.55 -5.99 15.02
C PHE A 54 1.66 -4.85 15.54
N LYS A 55 2.25 -3.86 16.23
CA LYS A 55 1.55 -2.63 16.64
C LYS A 55 1.28 -1.72 15.45
N LYS A 56 2.29 -1.39 14.65
CA LYS A 56 2.22 -0.41 13.55
C LYS A 56 1.37 -0.86 12.35
N THR A 57 1.17 -2.17 12.18
CA THR A 57 0.25 -2.75 11.18
C THR A 57 -1.20 -2.82 11.65
N GLY A 58 -1.47 -2.53 12.93
CA GLY A 58 -2.80 -2.67 13.51
C GLY A 58 -3.17 -4.11 13.88
N LEU A 59 -2.27 -5.09 13.68
CA LEU A 59 -2.51 -6.48 14.06
C LEU A 59 -2.78 -6.63 15.55
N LYS A 60 -2.09 -5.85 16.41
CA LYS A 60 -2.42 -5.81 17.84
C LYS A 60 -3.90 -5.55 18.07
N ASN A 61 -4.41 -4.44 17.56
CA ASN A 61 -5.82 -4.04 17.72
C ASN A 61 -6.77 -5.07 17.12
N LEU A 62 -6.40 -5.68 15.99
CA LEU A 62 -7.16 -6.78 15.41
C LEU A 62 -7.33 -7.94 16.40
N PHE A 63 -6.24 -8.46 16.94
CA PHE A 63 -6.27 -9.63 17.83
C PHE A 63 -6.74 -9.31 19.25
N THR A 64 -6.45 -8.12 19.77
CA THR A 64 -6.79 -7.76 21.16
C THR A 64 -8.18 -7.20 21.33
N ASP A 65 -8.75 -6.55 20.31
CA ASP A 65 -10.00 -5.81 20.43
C ASP A 65 -11.06 -6.33 19.47
N ILE A 66 -10.78 -6.32 18.16
CA ILE A 66 -11.77 -6.66 17.12
C ILE A 66 -12.18 -8.13 17.25
N LEU A 67 -11.21 -9.05 17.28
CA LEU A 67 -11.49 -10.48 17.39
C LEU A 67 -12.12 -10.84 18.74
N LYS A 68 -11.68 -10.23 19.85
CA LYS A 68 -12.31 -10.49 21.16
C LYS A 68 -13.78 -10.10 21.20
N ARG A 69 -14.16 -9.03 20.53
CA ARG A 69 -15.54 -8.53 20.53
C ARG A 69 -16.44 -9.39 19.65
N ASN A 70 -15.98 -9.79 18.47
CA ASN A 70 -16.80 -10.59 17.55
C ASN A 70 -15.97 -11.32 16.48
N VAL A 71 -15.45 -12.50 16.86
CA VAL A 71 -14.72 -13.39 15.93
C VAL A 71 -15.60 -13.84 14.77
N ILE A 72 -16.86 -14.18 15.04
CA ILE A 72 -17.77 -14.75 14.03
C ILE A 72 -18.04 -13.73 12.92
N ASP A 73 -18.35 -12.48 13.26
CA ASP A 73 -18.59 -11.43 12.26
C ASP A 73 -17.32 -11.02 11.49
N TYR A 74 -16.15 -11.18 12.09
CA TYR A 74 -14.89 -11.03 11.37
C TYR A 74 -14.68 -12.17 10.36
N LEU A 75 -14.90 -13.43 10.77
CA LEU A 75 -14.73 -14.62 9.94
C LEU A 75 -15.76 -14.72 8.81
N THR A 76 -17.02 -14.36 9.08
CA THR A 76 -18.08 -14.32 8.07
C THR A 76 -17.99 -13.08 7.18
N GLY A 77 -17.13 -12.12 7.54
CA GLY A 77 -16.85 -10.94 6.73
C GLY A 77 -17.83 -9.79 6.88
N THR A 78 -18.83 -9.92 7.76
CA THR A 78 -19.87 -8.92 8.01
C THR A 78 -19.32 -7.65 8.66
N LEU A 79 -18.34 -7.75 9.57
CA LEU A 79 -17.70 -6.59 10.23
C LEU A 79 -16.58 -5.94 9.42
N VAL A 80 -15.93 -6.70 8.54
CA VAL A 80 -14.71 -6.25 7.83
C VAL A 80 -14.91 -6.02 6.35
N GLY A 81 -16.11 -6.27 5.83
CA GLY A 81 -16.39 -6.13 4.41
C GLY A 81 -15.49 -7.05 3.57
N LEU A 82 -15.28 -8.30 4.01
CA LEU A 82 -14.58 -9.32 3.23
C LEU A 82 -15.36 -9.71 1.96
N ASP A 83 -16.61 -9.22 1.83
CA ASP A 83 -17.36 -9.25 0.60
C ASP A 83 -16.57 -8.63 -0.56
N THR A 84 -16.52 -9.36 -1.67
CA THR A 84 -15.47 -9.28 -2.70
C THR A 84 -15.46 -7.96 -3.48
N HIS A 85 -16.58 -7.23 -3.49
CA HIS A 85 -16.71 -5.95 -4.18
C HIS A 85 -16.35 -4.76 -3.29
N GLY A 86 -16.85 -4.72 -2.04
CA GLY A 86 -16.54 -3.65 -1.09
C GLY A 86 -15.06 -3.62 -0.70
N ARG A 87 -14.46 -4.80 -0.47
CA ARG A 87 -13.05 -4.91 -0.09
C ARG A 87 -12.11 -4.28 -1.11
N LYS A 88 -12.26 -4.63 -2.39
CA LYS A 88 -11.37 -4.19 -3.48
C LYS A 88 -11.42 -2.68 -3.66
N ASN A 89 -12.63 -2.12 -3.61
CA ASN A 89 -12.83 -0.69 -3.79
C ASN A 89 -12.23 0.11 -2.61
N ARG A 90 -12.41 -0.38 -1.37
CA ARG A 90 -11.88 0.29 -0.17
C ARG A 90 -10.36 0.17 -0.03
N SER A 91 -9.79 -1.02 -0.26
CA SER A 91 -8.33 -1.18 -0.21
C SER A 91 -7.65 -0.40 -1.33
N GLY A 92 -8.26 -0.36 -2.53
CA GLY A 92 -7.78 0.44 -3.65
C GLY A 92 -7.81 1.94 -3.36
N GLN A 93 -8.93 2.47 -2.86
CA GLN A 93 -9.04 3.89 -2.47
C GLN A 93 -8.04 4.26 -1.37
N ASN A 94 -7.93 3.47 -0.31
CA ASN A 94 -7.02 3.79 0.78
C ASN A 94 -5.56 3.80 0.32
N PHE A 95 -5.17 2.85 -0.54
CA PHE A 95 -3.85 2.81 -1.14
C PHE A 95 -3.61 4.04 -2.03
N GLN A 96 -4.58 4.40 -2.86
CA GLN A 96 -4.51 5.57 -3.74
C GLN A 96 -4.32 6.86 -2.94
N VAL A 97 -5.11 7.09 -1.88
CA VAL A 97 -5.00 8.27 -1.01
C VAL A 97 -3.62 8.33 -0.33
N LEU A 98 -3.08 7.19 0.09
CA LEU A 98 -1.78 7.20 0.77
C LEU A 98 -0.63 7.46 -0.21
N CYS A 99 -0.66 6.82 -1.39
CA CYS A 99 0.32 7.09 -2.45
C CYS A 99 0.21 8.54 -2.96
N GLU A 100 -0.99 9.09 -3.06
CA GLU A 100 -1.22 10.47 -3.48
C GLU A 100 -0.48 11.48 -2.58
N ASN A 101 -0.58 11.36 -1.27
CA ASN A 101 0.15 12.25 -0.35
C ASN A 101 1.67 12.19 -0.58
N LEU A 102 2.22 10.99 -0.74
CA LEU A 102 3.63 10.79 -1.06
C LEU A 102 3.99 11.43 -2.40
N ILE A 103 3.21 11.14 -3.44
CA ILE A 103 3.47 11.60 -4.80
C ILE A 103 3.34 13.13 -4.90
N ILE A 104 2.38 13.76 -4.23
CA ILE A 104 2.25 15.22 -4.17
C ILE A 104 3.50 15.84 -3.55
N SER A 105 4.01 15.27 -2.45
CA SER A 105 5.24 15.79 -1.82
C SER A 105 6.45 15.73 -2.76
N ILE A 106 6.57 14.65 -3.53
CA ILE A 106 7.61 14.49 -4.55
C ILE A 106 7.39 15.48 -5.70
N ALA A 107 6.15 15.63 -6.18
CA ALA A 107 5.82 16.54 -7.25
C ALA A 107 6.17 17.99 -6.89
N LEU A 108 5.84 18.43 -5.68
CA LEU A 108 6.22 19.74 -5.16
C LEU A 108 7.74 19.91 -5.11
N LYS A 109 8.47 18.90 -4.61
CA LYS A 109 9.94 18.94 -4.51
C LYS A 109 10.64 19.07 -5.87
N TYR A 110 10.10 18.44 -6.91
CA TYR A 110 10.70 18.40 -8.26
C TYR A 110 10.00 19.34 -9.26
N ASN A 111 9.12 20.23 -8.78
CA ASN A 111 8.34 21.15 -9.60
C ASN A 111 7.58 20.46 -10.75
N LEU A 112 6.96 19.32 -10.45
CA LEU A 112 6.11 18.55 -11.36
C LEU A 112 4.65 18.93 -11.15
N THR A 113 3.89 18.96 -12.23
CA THR A 113 2.43 19.11 -12.18
C THR A 113 1.79 17.75 -11.92
N PHE A 114 0.93 17.69 -10.89
CA PHE A 114 0.22 16.48 -10.47
C PHE A 114 -1.24 16.50 -10.95
N TYR A 115 -1.68 15.43 -11.60
CA TYR A 115 -3.07 15.20 -11.97
C TYR A 115 -3.57 13.88 -11.37
N LYS A 116 -4.84 13.88 -10.93
CA LYS A 116 -5.52 12.72 -10.36
C LYS A 116 -6.75 12.35 -11.18
N GLN A 117 -6.94 11.05 -11.41
CA GLN A 117 -8.10 10.48 -12.11
C GLN A 117 -8.45 11.26 -13.40
N VAL A 118 -7.44 11.50 -14.22
CA VAL A 118 -7.53 12.36 -15.39
C VAL A 118 -7.51 11.53 -16.68
N ARG A 119 -8.26 11.97 -17.70
CA ARG A 119 -8.12 11.38 -19.03
C ARG A 119 -6.94 12.03 -19.73
N PHE A 120 -6.21 11.24 -20.51
CA PHE A 120 -5.04 11.73 -21.23
C PHE A 120 -5.38 12.91 -22.16
N LYS A 121 -6.55 12.88 -22.82
CA LYS A 121 -7.01 14.00 -23.67
C LYS A 121 -7.25 15.30 -22.89
N ASP A 122 -7.59 15.22 -21.60
CA ASP A 122 -7.93 16.41 -20.80
C ASP A 122 -6.68 17.19 -20.37
N ILE A 123 -5.49 16.57 -20.44
CA ILE A 123 -4.19 17.18 -20.10
C ILE A 123 -3.32 17.41 -21.34
N GLU A 124 -3.84 17.08 -22.52
CA GLU A 124 -3.13 17.25 -23.78
C GLU A 124 -2.94 18.73 -24.11
N ASN A 125 -1.74 19.09 -24.58
CA ASN A 125 -1.39 20.45 -24.96
C ASN A 125 -0.30 20.43 -26.05
N ASP A 126 0.22 21.60 -26.42
CA ASP A 126 1.22 21.72 -27.49
C ASP A 126 2.52 20.94 -27.19
N ASN A 127 2.85 20.78 -25.91
CA ASN A 127 4.06 20.09 -25.44
C ASN A 127 3.80 18.64 -24.99
N LEU A 128 2.53 18.21 -24.92
CA LEU A 128 2.15 16.90 -24.43
C LEU A 128 1.03 16.35 -25.29
N LYS A 129 1.37 15.44 -26.21
CA LYS A 129 0.45 14.79 -27.16
C LYS A 129 0.32 13.31 -26.84
N PHE A 130 -0.85 12.74 -27.04
CA PHE A 130 -1.11 11.31 -26.81
C PHE A 130 -1.61 10.63 -28.09
N THR A 131 -1.59 9.30 -28.12
CA THR A 131 -2.18 8.55 -29.23
C THR A 131 -3.67 8.33 -29.00
N ASP A 132 -4.45 8.17 -30.07
CA ASP A 132 -5.91 7.99 -29.99
C ASP A 132 -6.35 6.84 -29.07
N GLY A 133 -5.55 5.77 -29.00
CA GLY A 133 -5.79 4.63 -28.11
C GLY A 133 -5.65 4.95 -26.60
N LEU A 134 -5.08 6.10 -26.25
CA LEU A 134 -4.90 6.57 -24.88
C LEU A 134 -5.85 7.72 -24.50
N HIS A 135 -6.36 8.49 -25.46
CA HIS A 135 -7.19 9.68 -25.21
C HIS A 135 -8.32 9.48 -24.20
N ASN A 136 -9.05 8.37 -24.31
CA ASN A 136 -10.19 8.07 -23.44
C ASN A 136 -9.84 7.23 -22.22
N LYS A 137 -8.59 6.79 -22.07
CA LYS A 137 -8.15 6.08 -20.86
C LYS A 137 -8.04 7.06 -19.71
N ILE A 138 -8.48 6.62 -18.53
CA ILE A 138 -8.32 7.37 -17.28
C ILE A 138 -7.09 6.81 -16.57
N ALA A 139 -6.16 7.70 -16.22
CA ALA A 139 -5.04 7.37 -15.36
C ALA A 139 -5.37 7.81 -13.93
N ASP A 140 -5.05 6.95 -12.95
CA ASP A 140 -5.24 7.27 -11.53
C ASP A 140 -4.39 8.45 -11.08
N ILE A 141 -3.13 8.51 -11.55
CA ILE A 141 -2.15 9.55 -11.23
C ILE A 141 -1.29 9.83 -12.47
N VAL A 142 -1.05 11.10 -12.78
CA VAL A 142 -0.09 11.56 -13.81
C VAL A 142 0.81 12.65 -13.23
N LEU A 143 2.12 12.53 -13.48
CA LEU A 143 3.11 13.57 -13.17
C LEU A 143 3.66 14.12 -14.48
N VAL A 144 3.58 15.43 -14.65
CA VAL A 144 4.10 16.13 -15.83
C VAL A 144 5.24 17.04 -15.40
N LYS A 145 6.42 16.86 -16.00
CA LYS A 145 7.54 17.78 -15.78
C LYS A 145 7.26 19.06 -16.55
N ASN A 146 7.24 20.18 -15.83
CA ASN A 146 7.20 21.50 -16.46
C ASN A 146 8.57 21.71 -17.12
N GLY A 147 8.56 21.82 -18.45
CA GLY A 147 9.74 22.05 -19.28
C GLY A 147 10.35 23.42 -19.05
#